data_AF-A0A4Q6ERZ5-F1
#
_entry.id   AF-A0A4Q6ERZ5-F1
#
_cell.length_a   1.000
_cell.length_b   1.000
_cell.length_c   1.000
_cell.angle_alpha   90.00
_cell.angle_beta   90.00
_cell.angle_gamma   90.00
#
_symmetry.space_group_name_H-M   'P 1'
#
loop_
_entity.id
_entity.type
_entity.pdbx_description
1 polymer ?
#
loop_
_entity_poly.entity_id
_entity_poly.type
_entity_poly.pdbx_seq_one_letter_code
_entity_poly.pdbx_strand_id
1 'polypeptide(L)'
;MRNLSLKTKLIASFLCVASLLAVVAGVNFYYTKSVDREYSDVTDRILPNVGVITTMRLAGLRISRLMPQVGMALGDGRVNEKAEADFKSLKEDYLEAKTTYLKTEWFAGEEAAFKEVDEAITNVLPHAEKLISIGRTGDRANAPAFLKYYESDFLPAYAKVQAAFDKLITFQDKIADENSQQAKDVGHTAVLVSSVLAVIGVLLAIGLGLFISASLGNDLARIVARVEAASTEVAAAAAQISTSSNELSESSTEQAAAIQETAASVDEVSAMIKKNSENAGRSQGASAESKAQAEAGERQVINVTESISAIAGANERIMRQVEEGNREISE
;
A
#
# COMPACT_ATOMS: atom_id res chain seq x y z
N MET A 1 17.99 0.93 1.44
CA MET A 1 16.79 0.99 0.55
C MET A 1 17.09 1.29 -0.92
N ARG A 2 18.36 1.38 -1.36
CA ARG A 2 18.71 1.84 -2.73
C ARG A 2 18.37 0.86 -3.87
N ASN A 3 18.02 -0.39 -3.55
CA ASN A 3 17.75 -1.48 -4.51
C ASN A 3 16.33 -2.09 -4.39
N LEU A 4 15.41 -1.46 -3.64
CA LEU A 4 14.04 -1.99 -3.52
C LEU A 4 13.23 -1.65 -4.78
N SER A 5 12.42 -2.60 -5.24
CA SER A 5 11.48 -2.37 -6.35
C SER A 5 10.48 -1.27 -5.98
N LEU A 6 9.94 -0.55 -6.98
CA LEU A 6 8.93 0.48 -6.78
C LEU A 6 7.73 -0.04 -5.98
N LYS A 7 7.26 -1.24 -6.31
CA LYS A 7 6.17 -1.94 -5.60
C LYS A 7 6.49 -2.10 -4.11
N THR A 8 7.72 -2.51 -3.78
CA THR A 8 8.13 -2.71 -2.38
C THR A 8 8.19 -1.39 -1.61
N LYS A 9 8.68 -0.30 -2.22
CA LYS A 9 8.71 1.03 -1.58
C LYS A 9 7.30 1.52 -1.25
N LEU A 10 6.39 1.38 -2.21
CA LEU A 10 5.01 1.85 -2.10
C LEU A 10 4.22 1.04 -1.05
N ILE A 11 4.35 -0.30 -1.06
CA ILE A 11 3.73 -1.15 -0.03
C ILE A 11 4.30 -0.82 1.36
N ALA A 12 5.62 -0.65 1.48
CA ALA A 12 6.25 -0.35 2.76
C ALA A 12 5.78 1.00 3.35
N SER A 13 5.60 2.04 2.52
CA SER A 13 5.09 3.32 3.01
C SER A 13 3.64 3.25 3.45
N PHE A 14 2.78 2.57 2.68
CA PHE A 14 1.38 2.40 3.05
C PHE A 14 1.24 1.57 4.33
N LEU A 15 2.03 0.51 4.48
CA LEU A 15 2.07 -0.27 5.72
C LEU A 15 2.57 0.57 6.89
N CYS A 16 3.60 1.40 6.71
CA CYS A 16 4.10 2.28 7.77
C CYS A 16 3.02 3.26 8.26
N VAL A 17 2.31 3.92 7.34
CA VAL A 17 1.20 4.82 7.69
C VAL A 17 0.04 4.05 8.34
N ALA A 18 -0.32 2.88 7.81
CA ALA A 18 -1.38 2.05 8.38
C ALA A 18 -1.05 1.55 9.80
N SER A 19 0.19 1.13 10.04
CA SER A 19 0.66 0.75 11.38
C SER A 19 0.58 1.93 12.35
N LEU A 20 0.95 3.14 11.91
CA LEU A 20 0.84 4.33 12.75
C LEU A 20 -0.61 4.67 13.09
N LEU A 21 -1.53 4.55 12.13
CA LEU A 21 -2.96 4.71 12.38
C LEU A 21 -3.49 3.68 13.40
N ALA A 22 -3.04 2.42 13.31
CA ALA A 22 -3.41 1.39 14.28
C ALA A 22 -2.88 1.70 15.69
N VAL A 23 -1.66 2.23 15.81
CA VAL A 23 -1.10 2.69 17.09
C VAL A 23 -1.91 3.85 17.66
N VAL A 24 -2.24 4.86 16.85
CA VAL A 24 -3.08 6.00 17.28
C VAL A 24 -4.44 5.51 17.78
N ALA A 25 -5.08 4.62 17.04
CA ALA A 25 -6.37 4.04 17.43
C ALA A 25 -6.27 3.24 18.74
N GLY A 26 -5.22 2.43 18.90
CA GLY A 26 -4.99 1.65 20.12
C GLY A 26 -4.73 2.53 21.35
N VAL A 27 -3.93 3.59 21.20
CA VAL A 27 -3.67 4.56 22.26
C VAL A 27 -4.95 5.30 22.64
N ASN A 28 -5.72 5.77 21.66
CA ASN A 28 -7.00 6.44 21.92
C ASN A 28 -7.98 5.51 22.65
N PHE A 29 -8.10 4.25 22.21
CA PHE A 29 -8.96 3.28 22.87
C PHE A 29 -8.53 2.98 24.31
N TYR A 30 -7.22 2.85 24.55
CA TYR A 30 -6.66 2.68 25.89
C TYR A 30 -7.07 3.85 26.81
N TYR A 31 -6.82 5.08 26.39
CA TYR A 31 -7.15 6.26 27.20
C TYR A 31 -8.65 6.45 27.41
N THR A 32 -9.48 6.23 26.38
CA THR A 32 -10.93 6.27 26.53
C THR A 32 -11.39 5.29 27.58
N LYS A 33 -10.86 4.07 27.58
CA LYS A 33 -11.19 3.05 28.60
C LYS A 33 -10.68 3.42 29.99
N SER A 34 -9.54 4.09 30.09
CA SER A 34 -9.04 4.61 31.36
C SER A 34 -9.93 5.73 31.93
N VAL A 35 -10.35 6.69 31.10
CA VAL A 35 -11.28 7.75 31.50
C VAL A 35 -12.64 7.17 31.91
N ASP A 36 -13.16 6.24 31.11
CA ASP A 36 -14.43 5.54 31.38
C ASP A 36 -14.41 4.81 32.73
N ARG A 37 -13.30 4.13 33.05
CA ARG A 37 -13.12 3.48 34.36
C ARG A 37 -13.21 4.48 35.51
N GLU A 38 -12.49 5.58 35.45
CA GLU A 38 -12.49 6.59 36.52
C GLU A 38 -13.87 7.25 36.68
N TYR A 39 -14.57 7.51 35.57
CA TYR A 39 -15.95 8.03 35.61
C TYR A 39 -16.96 7.00 36.12
N SER A 40 -16.78 5.72 35.80
CA SER A 40 -17.70 4.65 36.23
C SER A 40 -17.74 4.51 37.75
N ASP A 41 -16.63 4.72 38.46
CA ASP A 41 -16.64 4.72 39.92
C ASP A 41 -17.52 5.85 40.48
N VAL A 42 -17.52 7.03 39.85
CA VAL A 42 -18.38 8.15 40.26
C VAL A 42 -19.85 7.84 39.97
N THR A 43 -20.16 7.36 38.76
CA THR A 43 -21.55 7.16 38.33
C THR A 43 -22.21 5.93 38.93
N ASP A 44 -21.47 4.84 39.05
CA ASP A 44 -22.03 3.52 39.35
C ASP A 44 -21.84 3.13 40.82
N ARG A 45 -20.94 3.82 41.54
CA ARG A 45 -20.66 3.53 42.96
C ARG A 45 -20.93 4.74 43.85
N ILE A 46 -20.25 5.87 43.62
CA ILE A 46 -20.32 7.01 44.55
C ILE A 46 -21.72 7.64 44.56
N LEU A 47 -22.30 7.95 43.39
CA LEU A 47 -23.63 8.56 43.32
C LEU A 47 -24.73 7.71 43.98
N PRO A 48 -24.84 6.39 43.68
CA PRO A 48 -25.76 5.51 44.40
C PRO A 48 -25.50 5.47 45.91
N ASN A 49 -24.22 5.38 46.34
CA ASN A 49 -23.86 5.36 47.76
C ASN A 49 -24.32 6.63 48.49
N VAL A 50 -24.07 7.82 47.90
CA VAL A 50 -24.55 9.09 48.45
C VAL A 50 -26.08 9.12 48.53
N GLY A 51 -26.78 8.55 47.55
CA GLY A 51 -28.23 8.38 47.59
C GLY A 51 -28.71 7.55 48.78
N VAL A 52 -28.08 6.40 49.03
CA VAL A 52 -28.41 5.53 50.18
C VAL A 52 -28.06 6.20 51.50
N ILE A 53 -26.90 6.86 51.60
CA ILE A 53 -26.49 7.64 52.77
C ILE A 53 -27.50 8.76 53.05
N THR A 54 -27.99 9.43 52.01
CA THR A 54 -29.01 10.47 52.14
C THR A 54 -30.32 9.90 52.69
N THR A 55 -30.75 8.72 52.23
CA THR A 55 -31.93 8.03 52.78
C THR A 55 -31.75 7.73 54.27
N MET A 56 -30.59 7.18 54.68
CA MET A 56 -30.26 6.95 56.09
C MET A 56 -30.30 8.25 56.91
N ARG A 57 -29.68 9.33 56.41
CA ARG A 57 -29.67 10.65 57.05
C ARG A 57 -31.09 11.22 57.20
N LEU A 58 -31.92 11.08 56.18
CA LEU A 58 -33.32 11.55 56.20
C LEU A 58 -34.17 10.79 57.22
N ALA A 59 -34.00 9.47 57.37
CA ALA A 59 -34.65 8.70 58.42
C ALA A 59 -34.30 9.23 59.81
N GLY A 60 -33.00 9.47 60.07
CA GLY A 60 -32.53 10.11 61.31
C GLY A 60 -33.13 11.49 61.55
N LEU A 61 -33.19 12.35 60.52
CA LEU A 61 -33.83 13.68 60.60
C LEU A 61 -35.32 13.60 60.92
N ARG A 62 -36.04 12.64 60.33
CA ARG A 62 -37.46 12.41 60.62
C ARG A 62 -37.65 11.94 62.07
N ILE A 63 -36.81 11.03 62.56
CA ILE A 63 -36.82 10.61 63.98
C ILE A 63 -36.61 11.81 64.90
N SER A 64 -35.62 12.66 64.64
CA SER A 64 -35.39 13.86 65.46
C SER A 64 -36.54 14.85 65.42
N ARG A 65 -37.29 14.95 64.31
CA ARG A 65 -38.47 15.82 64.18
C ARG A 65 -39.70 15.27 64.88
N LEU A 66 -39.79 13.96 65.09
CA LEU A 66 -40.86 13.34 65.89
C LEU A 66 -40.75 13.72 67.37
N MET A 67 -39.53 13.88 67.90
CA MET A 67 -39.33 14.09 69.34
C MET A 67 -40.05 15.34 69.89
N PRO A 68 -39.95 16.54 69.29
CA PRO A 68 -40.74 17.69 69.74
C PRO A 68 -42.26 17.47 69.63
N GLN A 69 -42.74 16.71 68.63
CA GLN A 69 -44.17 16.43 68.47
C GLN A 69 -44.71 15.58 69.62
N VAL A 70 -43.94 14.57 70.03
CA VAL A 70 -44.23 13.75 71.22
C VAL A 70 -44.31 14.63 72.47
N GLY A 71 -43.34 15.54 72.65
CA GLY A 71 -43.33 16.46 73.80
C GLY A 71 -44.52 17.42 73.84
N MET A 72 -44.95 17.94 72.68
CA MET A 72 -46.12 18.83 72.58
C MET A 72 -47.44 18.10 72.82
N ALA A 73 -47.49 16.79 72.56
CA ALA A 73 -48.69 15.96 72.64
C ALA A 73 -48.73 15.07 73.89
N LEU A 74 -48.00 15.43 74.96
CA LEU A 74 -48.06 14.72 76.24
C LEU A 74 -49.51 14.61 76.75
N GLY A 75 -49.94 13.39 77.05
CA GLY A 75 -51.31 13.05 77.42
C GLY A 75 -52.30 12.85 76.25
N ASP A 76 -51.89 13.03 74.99
CA ASP A 76 -52.69 12.67 73.80
C ASP A 76 -52.27 11.29 73.26
N GLY A 77 -52.99 10.25 73.69
CA GLY A 77 -52.70 8.87 73.33
C GLY A 77 -52.69 8.59 71.82
N ARG A 78 -53.51 9.30 71.04
CA ARG A 78 -53.59 9.11 69.57
C ARG A 78 -52.34 9.63 68.88
N VAL A 79 -51.82 10.78 69.31
CA VAL A 79 -50.59 11.35 68.73
C VAL A 79 -49.37 10.54 69.13
N ASN A 80 -49.32 10.05 70.38
CA ASN A 80 -48.21 9.23 70.87
C ASN A 80 -48.17 7.84 70.24
N GLU A 81 -49.32 7.18 70.04
CA GLU A 81 -49.40 5.90 69.34
C GLU A 81 -48.95 6.03 67.88
N LYS A 82 -49.36 7.10 67.21
CA LYS A 82 -48.88 7.41 65.86
C LYS A 82 -47.36 7.67 65.84
N ALA A 83 -46.83 8.44 66.78
CA ALA A 83 -45.40 8.73 66.83
C ALA A 83 -44.55 7.46 67.10
N GLU A 84 -45.06 6.52 67.89
CA GLU A 84 -44.43 5.21 68.12
C GLU A 84 -44.42 4.36 66.84
N ALA A 85 -45.54 4.32 66.11
CA ALA A 85 -45.63 3.64 64.82
C ALA A 85 -44.70 4.27 63.76
N ASP A 86 -44.70 5.61 63.65
CA ASP A 86 -43.84 6.36 62.74
C ASP A 86 -42.35 6.13 63.09
N PHE A 87 -41.99 6.13 64.38
CA PHE A 87 -40.62 5.82 64.82
C PHE A 87 -40.18 4.41 64.42
N LYS A 88 -41.05 3.41 64.62
CA LYS A 88 -40.77 2.02 64.22
C LYS A 88 -40.54 1.93 62.72
N SER A 89 -41.42 2.52 61.91
CA SER A 89 -41.28 2.54 60.45
C SER A 89 -39.98 3.21 60.01
N LEU A 90 -39.63 4.37 60.58
CA LEU A 90 -38.40 5.08 60.23
C LEU A 90 -37.14 4.32 60.64
N LYS A 91 -37.19 3.58 61.75
CA LYS A 91 -36.11 2.68 62.18
C LYS A 91 -35.94 1.53 61.18
N GLU A 92 -37.02 0.95 60.69
CA GLU A 92 -37.01 -0.08 59.64
C GLU A 92 -36.43 0.46 58.32
N ASP A 93 -36.90 1.64 57.86
CA ASP A 93 -36.37 2.32 56.67
C ASP A 93 -34.85 2.54 56.76
N TYR A 94 -34.36 2.98 57.93
CA TYR A 94 -32.94 3.15 58.18
C TYR A 94 -32.18 1.83 58.10
N LEU A 95 -32.70 0.75 58.69
CA LEU A 95 -32.06 -0.56 58.69
C LEU A 95 -31.99 -1.17 57.28
N GLU A 96 -33.02 -0.96 56.46
CA GLU A 96 -33.04 -1.39 55.07
C GLU A 96 -32.00 -0.61 54.23
N ALA A 97 -31.96 0.72 54.37
CA ALA A 97 -30.97 1.56 53.73
C ALA A 97 -29.54 1.21 54.18
N LYS A 98 -29.33 0.98 55.49
CA LYS A 98 -28.06 0.49 56.04
C LYS A 98 -27.66 -0.84 55.41
N THR A 99 -28.59 -1.79 55.33
CA THR A 99 -28.32 -3.11 54.73
C THR A 99 -27.95 -3.00 53.26
N THR A 100 -28.57 -2.07 52.53
CA THR A 100 -28.23 -1.78 51.13
C THR A 100 -26.83 -1.19 51.03
N TYR A 101 -26.49 -0.23 51.90
CA TYR A 101 -25.17 0.40 51.96
C TYR A 101 -24.06 -0.61 52.30
N LEU A 102 -24.28 -1.51 53.25
CA LEU A 102 -23.27 -2.52 53.64
C LEU A 102 -22.94 -3.52 52.51
N LYS A 103 -23.79 -3.66 51.49
CA LYS A 103 -23.57 -4.56 50.34
C LYS A 103 -22.73 -3.92 49.23
N THR A 104 -22.46 -2.61 49.29
CA THR A 104 -21.71 -1.91 48.26
C THR A 104 -20.21 -2.21 48.41
N GLU A 105 -19.43 -1.94 47.37
CA GLU A 105 -17.98 -2.07 47.42
C GLU A 105 -17.35 -0.79 47.98
N TRP A 106 -16.65 -0.93 49.10
CA TRP A 106 -16.14 0.17 49.90
C TRP A 106 -14.82 0.70 49.35
N PHE A 107 -14.67 2.02 49.38
CA PHE A 107 -13.39 2.67 49.17
C PHE A 107 -12.52 2.58 50.43
N ALA A 108 -11.21 2.73 50.25
CA ALA A 108 -10.27 2.70 51.37
C ALA A 108 -10.58 3.82 52.37
N GLY A 109 -10.90 3.43 53.62
CA GLY A 109 -11.24 4.36 54.71
C GLY A 109 -12.74 4.66 54.84
N GLU A 110 -13.58 4.23 53.90
CA GLU A 110 -15.03 4.41 53.98
C GLU A 110 -15.62 3.65 55.18
N GLU A 111 -15.09 2.46 55.48
CA GLU A 111 -15.54 1.60 56.59
C GLU A 111 -15.41 2.29 57.95
N ALA A 112 -14.30 3.00 58.15
CA ALA A 112 -14.08 3.76 59.37
C ALA A 112 -15.07 4.93 59.50
N ALA A 113 -15.34 5.65 58.40
CA ALA A 113 -16.28 6.76 58.40
C ALA A 113 -17.73 6.29 58.66
N PHE A 114 -18.15 5.16 58.09
CA PHE A 114 -19.46 4.58 58.37
C PHE A 114 -19.57 4.05 59.80
N LYS A 115 -18.51 3.47 60.35
CA LYS A 115 -18.53 2.98 61.74
C LYS A 115 -18.88 4.09 62.73
N GLU A 116 -18.41 5.32 62.50
CA GLU A 116 -18.80 6.48 63.31
C GLU A 116 -20.30 6.80 63.20
N VAL A 117 -20.90 6.63 62.02
CA VAL A 117 -22.36 6.75 61.82
C VAL A 117 -23.09 5.67 62.60
N ASP A 118 -22.65 4.43 62.51
CA ASP A 118 -23.31 3.30 63.17
C ASP A 118 -23.26 3.40 64.69
N GLU A 119 -22.11 3.80 65.25
CA GLU A 119 -21.94 4.08 66.67
C GLU A 119 -22.82 5.25 67.12
N ALA A 120 -22.87 6.35 66.36
CA ALA A 120 -23.70 7.51 66.71
C ALA A 120 -25.19 7.16 66.70
N ILE A 121 -25.66 6.38 65.71
CA ILE A 121 -27.06 5.93 65.65
C ILE A 121 -27.38 4.97 66.80
N THR A 122 -26.50 4.00 67.06
CA THR A 122 -26.66 3.05 68.18
C THR A 122 -26.78 3.79 69.52
N ASN A 123 -26.04 4.88 69.69
CA ASN A 123 -26.09 5.70 70.90
C ASN A 123 -27.35 6.57 70.99
N VAL A 124 -27.88 7.11 69.88
CA VAL A 124 -29.05 8.01 69.92
C VAL A 124 -30.38 7.27 70.08
N LEU A 125 -30.48 6.04 69.56
CA LEU A 125 -31.73 5.27 69.54
C LEU A 125 -32.36 5.07 70.94
N PRO A 126 -31.61 4.68 71.99
CA PRO A 126 -32.16 4.58 73.34
C PRO A 126 -32.71 5.91 73.89
N HIS A 127 -32.13 7.04 73.51
CA HIS A 127 -32.65 8.36 73.91
C HIS A 127 -34.00 8.66 73.23
N ALA A 128 -34.15 8.32 71.95
CA ALA A 128 -35.42 8.45 71.22
C ALA A 128 -36.50 7.54 71.83
N GLU A 129 -36.17 6.27 72.08
CA GLU A 129 -37.08 5.28 72.70
C GLU A 129 -37.54 5.75 74.08
N LYS A 130 -36.64 6.32 74.88
CA LYS A 130 -37.00 6.90 76.19
C LYS A 130 -37.93 8.12 76.06
N LEU A 131 -37.70 9.02 75.10
CA LEU A 131 -38.59 10.16 74.86
C LEU A 131 -39.99 9.70 74.43
N ILE A 132 -40.10 8.70 73.54
CA ILE A 132 -41.37 8.10 73.15
C ILE A 132 -42.08 7.47 74.35
N SER A 133 -41.34 6.76 75.21
CA SER A 133 -41.88 6.16 76.44
C SER A 133 -42.42 7.20 77.43
N ILE A 134 -41.71 8.32 77.60
CA ILE A 134 -42.20 9.48 78.39
C ILE A 134 -43.47 10.06 77.75
N GLY A 135 -43.50 10.18 76.41
CA GLY A 135 -44.68 10.56 75.65
C GLY A 135 -45.92 9.71 75.96
N ARG A 136 -45.74 8.39 75.90
CA ARG A 136 -46.80 7.39 76.10
C ARG A 136 -47.36 7.36 77.51
N THR A 137 -46.49 7.52 78.51
CA THR A 137 -46.85 7.31 79.94
C THR A 137 -47.03 8.61 80.71
N GLY A 138 -46.53 9.73 80.19
CA GLY A 138 -46.56 11.03 80.82
C GLY A 138 -47.78 11.85 80.46
N ASP A 139 -48.17 12.73 81.38
CA ASP A 139 -49.16 13.76 81.18
C ASP A 139 -48.50 15.14 80.98
N ARG A 140 -49.30 16.20 80.92
CA ARG A 140 -48.78 17.56 80.73
C ARG A 140 -47.87 18.03 81.88
N ALA A 141 -47.96 17.46 83.07
CA ALA A 141 -47.07 17.78 84.18
C ALA A 141 -45.65 17.25 83.95
N ASN A 142 -45.47 16.25 83.07
CA ASN A 142 -44.16 15.73 82.69
C ASN A 142 -43.40 16.60 81.66
N ALA A 143 -44.04 17.63 81.08
CA ALA A 143 -43.44 18.44 80.01
C ALA A 143 -42.07 19.06 80.36
N PRO A 144 -41.83 19.63 81.58
CA PRO A 144 -40.52 20.15 81.93
C PRO A 144 -39.42 19.06 82.00
N ALA A 145 -39.77 17.85 82.45
CA ALA A 145 -38.84 16.74 82.51
C ALA A 145 -38.52 16.19 81.11
N PHE A 146 -39.53 16.13 80.23
CA PHE A 146 -39.35 15.79 78.82
C PHE A 146 -38.39 16.77 78.13
N LEU A 147 -38.68 18.08 78.23
CA LEU A 147 -37.87 19.13 77.61
C LEU A 147 -36.43 19.09 78.11
N LYS A 148 -36.24 18.97 79.43
CA LYS A 148 -34.91 18.83 80.01
C LYS A 148 -34.13 17.68 79.39
N TYR A 149 -34.72 16.47 79.34
CA TYR A 149 -34.04 15.30 78.79
C TYR A 149 -33.83 15.40 77.27
N TYR A 150 -34.78 15.99 76.54
CA TYR A 150 -34.65 16.28 75.12
C TYR A 150 -33.43 17.20 74.86
N GLU A 151 -33.29 18.26 75.65
CA GLU A 151 -32.21 19.23 75.50
C GLU A 151 -30.84 18.73 76.01
N SER A 152 -30.79 18.05 77.15
CA SER A 152 -29.52 17.64 77.77
C SER A 152 -28.94 16.36 77.21
N ASP A 153 -29.78 15.42 76.77
CA ASP A 153 -29.33 14.08 76.40
C ASP A 153 -29.57 13.79 74.92
N PHE A 154 -30.79 14.01 74.42
CA PHE A 154 -31.13 13.67 73.03
C PHE A 154 -30.49 14.60 72.00
N LEU A 155 -30.62 15.93 72.15
CA LEU A 155 -30.07 16.88 71.19
C LEU A 155 -28.55 16.74 70.99
N PRO A 156 -27.71 16.63 72.04
CA PRO A 156 -26.27 16.42 71.86
C PRO A 156 -25.94 15.06 71.25
N ALA A 157 -26.66 14.00 71.60
CA ALA A 157 -26.48 12.68 70.98
C ALA A 157 -26.83 12.70 69.49
N TYR A 158 -27.93 13.39 69.13
CA TYR A 158 -28.35 13.54 67.74
C TYR A 158 -27.41 14.45 66.94
N ALA A 159 -26.82 15.48 67.54
CA ALA A 159 -25.80 16.30 66.90
C ALA A 159 -24.57 15.47 66.46
N LYS A 160 -24.19 14.44 67.24
CA LYS A 160 -23.13 13.50 66.84
C LYS A 160 -23.53 12.66 65.63
N VAL A 161 -24.79 12.28 65.51
CA VAL A 161 -25.32 11.59 64.31
C VAL A 161 -25.19 12.48 63.08
N GLN A 162 -25.57 13.76 63.18
CA GLN A 162 -25.43 14.71 62.09
C GLN A 162 -23.97 14.87 61.67
N ALA A 163 -23.07 15.08 62.63
CA ALA A 163 -21.64 15.23 62.38
C ALA A 163 -21.04 13.98 61.72
N ALA A 164 -21.44 12.77 62.14
CA ALA A 164 -20.97 11.53 61.55
C ALA A 164 -21.44 11.37 60.09
N PHE A 165 -22.72 11.68 59.80
CA PHE A 165 -23.22 11.68 58.41
C PHE A 165 -22.54 12.74 57.54
N ASP A 166 -22.30 13.95 58.07
CA ASP A 166 -21.59 15.00 57.33
C ASP A 166 -20.16 14.57 57.01
N LYS A 167 -19.47 13.90 57.94
CA LYS A 167 -18.14 13.32 57.71
C LYS A 167 -18.16 12.25 56.62
N LEU A 168 -19.15 11.35 56.64
CA LEU A 168 -19.29 10.30 55.63
C LEU A 168 -19.61 10.87 54.24
N ILE A 169 -20.49 11.86 54.15
CA ILE A 169 -20.81 12.55 52.88
C ILE A 169 -19.59 13.32 52.37
N THR A 170 -18.89 14.05 53.23
CA THR A 170 -17.65 14.75 52.86
C THR A 170 -16.57 13.79 52.35
N PHE A 171 -16.51 12.59 52.93
CA PHE A 171 -15.63 11.53 52.45
C PHE A 171 -16.01 11.08 51.02
N GLN A 172 -17.30 10.87 50.75
CA GLN A 172 -17.77 10.53 49.40
C GLN A 172 -17.51 11.66 48.39
N ASP A 173 -17.77 12.91 48.77
CA ASP A 173 -17.52 14.08 47.93
C ASP A 173 -16.03 14.20 47.58
N LYS A 174 -15.15 13.98 48.56
CA LYS A 174 -13.70 14.00 48.34
C LYS A 174 -13.25 12.92 47.34
N ILE A 175 -13.76 11.69 47.46
CA ILE A 175 -13.43 10.63 46.51
C ILE A 175 -14.00 10.93 45.13
N ALA A 176 -15.22 11.48 45.05
CA ALA A 176 -15.80 11.90 43.78
C ALA A 176 -14.93 12.95 43.07
N ASP A 177 -14.44 13.94 43.83
CA ASP A 177 -13.55 14.98 43.32
C ASP A 177 -12.19 14.41 42.90
N GLU A 178 -11.58 13.53 43.70
CA GLU A 178 -10.32 12.85 43.38
C GLU A 178 -10.44 12.02 42.10
N ASN A 179 -11.47 11.17 41.98
CA ASN A 179 -11.71 10.37 40.78
C ASN A 179 -12.05 11.24 39.57
N SER A 180 -12.84 12.30 39.74
CA SER A 180 -13.16 13.23 38.65
C SER A 180 -11.91 13.97 38.17
N GLN A 181 -11.03 14.39 39.08
CA GLN A 181 -9.79 15.06 38.72
C GLN A 181 -8.80 14.11 38.05
N GLN A 182 -8.68 12.88 38.53
CA GLN A 182 -7.89 11.83 37.88
C GLN A 182 -8.41 11.53 36.47
N ALA A 183 -9.73 11.45 36.28
CA ALA A 183 -10.34 11.29 34.96
C ALA A 183 -10.00 12.47 34.02
N LYS A 184 -10.04 13.71 34.51
CA LYS A 184 -9.65 14.91 33.75
C LYS A 184 -8.17 14.88 33.37
N ASP A 185 -7.29 14.54 34.30
CA ASP A 185 -5.84 14.50 34.06
C ASP A 185 -5.47 13.42 33.04
N VAL A 186 -6.09 12.24 33.14
CA VAL A 186 -5.98 11.18 32.14
C VAL A 186 -6.53 11.66 30.78
N GLY A 187 -7.68 12.34 30.77
CA GLY A 187 -8.27 12.92 29.56
C GLY A 187 -7.39 13.96 28.88
N HIS A 188 -6.81 14.90 29.63
CA HIS A 188 -5.86 15.88 29.12
C HIS A 188 -4.61 15.21 28.54
N THR A 189 -4.07 14.23 29.24
CA THR A 189 -2.93 13.43 28.78
C THR A 189 -3.27 12.70 27.48
N ALA A 190 -4.47 12.12 27.38
CA ALA A 190 -4.96 11.44 26.19
C ALA A 190 -5.01 12.35 24.96
N VAL A 191 -5.57 13.56 25.13
CA VAL A 191 -5.65 14.57 24.06
C VAL A 191 -4.25 15.00 23.62
N LEU A 192 -3.33 15.23 24.55
CA LEU A 192 -1.96 15.64 24.24
C LEU A 192 -1.22 14.54 23.44
N VAL A 193 -1.24 13.30 23.94
CA VAL A 193 -0.58 12.17 23.27
C VAL A 193 -1.19 11.92 21.88
N SER A 194 -2.52 11.97 21.77
CA SER A 194 -3.21 11.79 20.48
C SER A 194 -2.87 12.91 19.49
N SER A 195 -2.77 14.14 19.96
CA SER A 195 -2.38 15.29 19.13
C SER A 195 -0.95 15.17 18.62
N VAL A 196 -0.01 14.78 19.48
CA VAL A 196 1.40 14.56 19.11
C VAL A 196 1.52 13.44 18.09
N LEU A 197 0.85 12.30 18.30
CA LEU A 197 0.88 11.19 17.35
C LEU A 197 0.23 11.55 16.01
N ALA A 198 -0.86 12.33 16.02
CA ALA A 198 -1.49 12.82 14.79
C ALA A 198 -0.53 13.72 13.99
N VAL A 199 0.15 14.67 14.66
CA VAL A 199 1.14 15.55 14.01
C VAL A 199 2.31 14.72 13.45
N ILE A 200 2.85 13.77 14.20
CA ILE A 200 3.91 12.87 13.73
C ILE A 200 3.43 12.06 12.51
N GLY A 201 2.20 11.54 12.56
CA GLY A 201 1.60 10.80 11.45
C GLY A 201 1.48 11.62 10.17
N VAL A 202 1.03 12.88 10.29
CA VAL A 202 0.94 13.81 9.15
C VAL A 202 2.32 14.11 8.59
N LEU A 203 3.30 14.44 9.44
CA LEU A 203 4.67 14.74 9.00
C LEU A 203 5.33 13.53 8.32
N LEU A 204 5.12 12.33 8.84
CA LEU A 204 5.60 11.09 8.23
C LEU A 204 4.92 10.81 6.89
N ALA A 205 3.60 11.01 6.79
CA ALA A 205 2.87 10.84 5.53
C ALA A 205 3.37 11.81 4.45
N ILE A 206 3.58 13.09 4.81
CA ILE A 206 4.15 14.09 3.90
C ILE A 206 5.58 13.69 3.49
N GLY A 207 6.42 13.33 4.46
CA GLY A 207 7.82 12.94 4.20
C GLY A 207 7.94 11.73 3.28
N LEU A 208 7.14 10.68 3.54
CA LEU A 208 7.07 9.49 2.68
C LEU A 208 6.51 9.81 1.30
N GLY A 209 5.49 10.67 1.22
CA GLY A 209 4.90 11.13 -0.04
C GLY A 209 5.92 11.85 -0.93
N LEU A 210 6.64 12.82 -0.37
CA LEU A 210 7.71 13.54 -1.08
C LEU A 210 8.84 12.61 -1.49
N PHE A 211 9.27 11.70 -0.60
CA PHE A 211 10.31 10.72 -0.90
C PHE A 211 9.93 9.79 -2.07
N ILE A 212 8.70 9.27 -2.07
CA ILE A 212 8.20 8.39 -3.14
C ILE A 212 8.03 9.16 -4.45
N SER A 213 7.47 10.37 -4.40
CA SER A 213 7.31 11.22 -5.57
C SER A 213 8.65 11.51 -6.24
N ALA A 214 9.67 11.90 -5.46
CA ALA A 214 11.02 12.13 -5.96
C ALA A 214 11.69 10.86 -6.51
N SER A 215 11.55 9.72 -5.81
CA SER A 215 12.10 8.45 -6.30
C SER A 215 11.45 8.01 -7.60
N LEU A 216 10.12 8.12 -7.72
CA LEU A 216 9.38 7.75 -8.92
C LEU A 216 9.73 8.67 -10.09
N GLY A 217 9.84 9.98 -9.84
CA GLY A 217 10.30 10.94 -10.84
C GLY A 217 11.67 10.58 -11.42
N ASN A 218 12.63 10.23 -10.56
CA ASN A 218 13.96 9.80 -11.00
C ASN A 218 13.95 8.47 -11.76
N ASP A 219 13.17 7.48 -11.31
CA ASP A 219 13.07 6.18 -11.96
C ASP A 219 12.42 6.31 -13.35
N LEU A 220 11.36 7.12 -13.48
CA LEU A 220 10.72 7.43 -14.76
C LEU A 220 11.64 8.22 -15.70
N ALA A 221 12.35 9.23 -15.20
CA ALA A 221 13.30 10.00 -16.01
C ALA A 221 14.41 9.10 -16.61
N ARG A 222 14.90 8.11 -15.84
CA ARG A 222 15.86 7.12 -16.33
C ARG A 222 15.29 6.22 -17.41
N ILE A 223 14.03 5.80 -17.28
CA ILE A 223 13.36 4.98 -18.30
C ILE A 223 13.20 5.79 -19.59
N VAL A 224 12.72 7.03 -19.48
CA VAL A 224 12.57 7.93 -20.64
C VAL A 224 13.91 8.14 -21.34
N ALA A 225 14.98 8.44 -20.60
CA ALA A 225 16.32 8.61 -21.18
C ALA A 225 16.84 7.35 -21.90
N ARG A 226 16.54 6.15 -21.37
CA ARG A 226 16.90 4.88 -22.04
C ARG A 226 16.11 4.65 -23.32
N VAL A 227 14.82 4.97 -23.32
CA VAL A 227 13.97 4.86 -24.51
C VAL A 227 14.45 5.84 -25.57
N GLU A 228 14.75 7.08 -25.20
CA GLU A 228 15.30 8.09 -26.11
C GLU A 228 16.62 7.63 -26.74
N ALA A 229 17.57 7.14 -25.93
CA ALA A 229 18.83 6.61 -26.44
C ALA A 229 18.64 5.43 -27.41
N ALA A 230 17.75 4.48 -27.06
CA ALA A 230 17.43 3.35 -27.94
C ALA A 230 16.76 3.82 -29.24
N SER A 231 15.88 4.82 -29.18
CA SER A 231 15.28 5.43 -30.37
C SER A 231 16.32 6.10 -31.27
N THR A 232 17.31 6.79 -30.69
CA THR A 232 18.44 7.36 -31.46
C THR A 232 19.27 6.27 -32.14
N GLU A 233 19.57 5.18 -31.44
CA GLU A 233 20.32 4.05 -31.99
C GLU A 233 19.56 3.37 -33.15
N VAL A 234 18.25 3.15 -32.98
CA VAL A 234 17.39 2.61 -34.04
C VAL A 234 17.34 3.55 -35.25
N ALA A 235 17.24 4.87 -35.03
CA ALA A 235 17.24 5.85 -36.11
C ALA A 235 18.57 5.85 -36.89
N ALA A 236 19.70 5.75 -36.18
CA ALA A 236 21.02 5.65 -36.81
C ALA A 236 21.17 4.35 -37.62
N ALA A 237 20.74 3.21 -37.05
CA ALA A 237 20.74 1.94 -37.76
C ALA A 237 19.85 1.97 -39.01
N ALA A 238 18.66 2.57 -38.93
CA ALA A 238 17.77 2.74 -40.07
C ALA A 238 18.39 3.62 -41.16
N ALA A 239 19.08 4.70 -40.79
CA ALA A 239 19.81 5.55 -41.74
C ALA A 239 20.93 4.78 -42.45
N GLN A 240 21.73 4.00 -41.70
CA GLN A 240 22.78 3.16 -42.27
C GLN A 240 22.21 2.12 -43.24
N ILE A 241 21.12 1.43 -42.88
CA ILE A 241 20.44 0.48 -43.76
C ILE A 241 19.94 1.16 -45.03
N SER A 242 19.40 2.39 -44.94
CA SER A 242 18.96 3.14 -46.10
C SER A 242 20.13 3.47 -47.04
N THR A 243 21.28 3.87 -46.50
CA THR A 243 22.49 4.13 -47.28
C THR A 243 22.99 2.86 -47.96
N SER A 244 23.14 1.75 -47.23
CA SER A 244 23.58 0.48 -47.80
C SER A 244 22.58 -0.07 -48.84
N SER A 245 21.28 0.15 -48.66
CA SER A 245 20.27 -0.20 -49.66
C SER A 245 20.43 0.59 -50.95
N ASN A 246 20.76 1.89 -50.86
CA ASN A 246 21.00 2.73 -52.03
C ASN A 246 22.27 2.29 -52.78
N GLU A 247 23.37 2.08 -52.07
CA GLU A 247 24.64 1.57 -52.65
C GLU A 247 24.44 0.21 -53.32
N LEU A 248 23.69 -0.69 -52.69
CA LEU A 248 23.37 -2.00 -53.27
C LEU A 248 22.51 -1.87 -54.53
N SER A 249 21.54 -0.95 -54.53
CA SER A 249 20.70 -0.68 -55.70
C SER A 249 21.51 -0.11 -56.87
N GLU A 250 22.48 0.76 -56.59
CA GLU A 250 23.39 1.32 -57.60
C GLU A 250 24.31 0.24 -58.17
N SER A 251 24.97 -0.54 -57.32
CA SER A 251 25.84 -1.65 -57.75
C SER A 251 25.07 -2.72 -58.53
N SER A 252 23.83 -3.03 -58.12
CA SER A 252 22.96 -3.95 -58.87
C SER A 252 22.62 -3.42 -60.27
N THR A 253 22.47 -2.10 -60.40
CA THR A 253 22.21 -1.43 -61.69
C THR A 253 23.46 -1.47 -62.59
N GLU A 254 24.64 -1.21 -62.04
CA GLU A 254 25.91 -1.34 -62.76
C GLU A 254 26.17 -2.78 -63.22
N GLN A 255 25.92 -3.77 -62.34
CA GLN A 255 26.05 -5.18 -62.71
C GLN A 255 25.07 -5.57 -63.83
N ALA A 256 23.82 -5.09 -63.76
CA ALA A 256 22.85 -5.32 -64.84
C ALA A 256 23.34 -4.75 -66.18
N ALA A 257 23.93 -3.55 -66.18
CA ALA A 257 24.52 -2.94 -67.37
C ALA A 257 25.75 -3.74 -67.89
N ALA A 258 26.65 -4.17 -66.99
CA ALA A 258 27.80 -5.00 -67.36
C ALA A 258 27.38 -6.36 -67.94
N ILE A 259 26.30 -6.96 -67.42
CA ILE A 259 25.71 -8.17 -67.98
C ILE A 259 25.14 -7.91 -69.38
N GLN A 260 24.46 -6.77 -69.60
CA GLN A 260 23.98 -6.39 -70.93
C GLN A 260 25.13 -6.20 -71.94
N GLU A 261 26.22 -5.56 -71.53
CA GLU A 261 27.41 -5.39 -72.37
C GLU A 261 28.10 -6.72 -72.68
N THR A 262 28.18 -7.62 -71.69
CA THR A 262 28.70 -8.98 -71.89
C THR A 262 27.81 -9.77 -72.86
N ALA A 263 26.49 -9.69 -72.72
CA ALA A 263 25.55 -10.33 -73.63
C ALA A 263 25.71 -9.82 -75.07
N ALA A 264 25.83 -8.50 -75.25
CA ALA A 264 26.08 -7.89 -76.56
C ALA A 264 27.43 -8.33 -77.16
N SER A 265 28.48 -8.40 -76.34
CA SER A 265 29.80 -8.89 -76.77
C SER A 265 29.75 -10.37 -77.17
N VAL A 266 28.97 -11.20 -76.47
CA VAL A 266 28.75 -12.61 -76.81
C VAL A 266 28.00 -12.73 -78.15
N ASP A 267 27.01 -11.88 -78.41
CA ASP A 267 26.31 -11.83 -79.69
C ASP A 267 27.25 -11.42 -80.84
N GLU A 268 28.12 -10.42 -80.62
CA GLU A 268 29.12 -9.99 -81.60
C GLU A 268 30.16 -11.07 -81.89
N VAL A 269 30.71 -11.70 -80.83
CA VAL A 269 31.65 -12.82 -80.97
C VAL A 269 31.00 -13.99 -81.70
N SER A 270 29.74 -14.31 -81.40
CA SER A 270 29.00 -15.37 -82.09
C SER A 270 28.83 -15.05 -83.58
N ALA A 271 28.54 -13.79 -83.93
CA ALA A 271 28.51 -13.33 -85.32
C ALA A 271 29.88 -13.42 -86.01
N MET A 272 30.97 -13.06 -85.31
CA MET A 272 32.33 -13.22 -85.82
C MET A 272 32.73 -14.67 -86.03
N ILE A 273 32.38 -15.58 -85.11
CA ILE A 273 32.61 -17.02 -85.26
C ILE A 273 31.89 -17.53 -86.51
N LYS A 274 30.62 -17.13 -86.70
CA LYS A 274 29.87 -17.47 -87.91
C LYS A 274 30.57 -16.97 -89.18
N LYS A 275 31.02 -15.72 -89.19
CA LYS A 275 31.77 -15.13 -90.32
C LYS A 275 33.11 -15.82 -90.57
N ASN A 276 33.86 -16.18 -89.52
CA ASN A 276 35.10 -16.94 -89.63
C ASN A 276 34.86 -18.34 -90.19
N SER A 277 33.79 -19.01 -89.75
CA SER A 277 33.36 -20.30 -90.31
C SER A 277 33.01 -20.18 -91.80
N GLU A 278 32.27 -19.14 -92.20
CA GLU A 278 31.97 -18.87 -93.61
C GLU A 278 33.24 -18.60 -94.43
N ASN A 279 34.16 -17.78 -93.91
CA ASN A 279 35.45 -17.49 -94.55
C ASN A 279 36.32 -18.73 -94.68
N ALA A 280 36.41 -19.57 -93.65
CA ALA A 280 37.12 -20.83 -93.69
C ALA A 280 36.53 -21.77 -94.76
N GLY A 281 35.20 -21.86 -94.83
CA GLY A 281 34.50 -22.59 -95.90
C GLY A 281 34.81 -22.06 -97.30
N ARG A 282 34.79 -20.73 -97.48
CA ARG A 282 35.19 -20.09 -98.75
C ARG A 282 36.66 -20.38 -99.11
N SER A 283 37.56 -20.29 -98.13
CA SER A 283 38.99 -20.53 -98.32
C SER A 283 39.29 -22.00 -98.65
N GLN A 284 38.55 -22.94 -98.05
CA GLN A 284 38.61 -24.36 -98.38
C GLN A 284 38.13 -24.59 -99.82
N GLY A 285 37.05 -23.94 -100.24
CA GLY A 285 36.57 -23.97 -101.63
C GLY A 285 37.60 -23.46 -102.61
N ALA A 286 38.17 -22.28 -102.37
CA ALA A 286 39.21 -21.69 -103.22
C ALA A 286 40.49 -22.55 -103.28
N SER A 287 40.87 -23.19 -102.17
CA SER A 287 42.02 -24.11 -102.13
C SER A 287 41.76 -25.38 -102.94
N ALA A 288 40.53 -25.93 -102.88
CA ALA A 288 40.13 -27.07 -103.70
C ALA A 288 40.15 -26.73 -105.20
N GLU A 289 39.68 -25.55 -105.57
CA GLU A 289 39.73 -25.03 -106.95
C GLU A 289 41.18 -24.84 -107.43
N SER A 290 42.03 -24.22 -106.59
CA SER A 290 43.46 -24.05 -106.89
C SER A 290 44.18 -25.39 -107.08
N LYS A 291 43.85 -26.40 -106.26
CA LYS A 291 44.36 -27.76 -106.43
C LYS A 291 43.92 -28.35 -107.77
N ALA A 292 42.64 -28.21 -108.13
CA ALA A 292 42.13 -28.70 -109.41
C ALA A 292 42.82 -28.03 -110.61
N GLN A 293 43.08 -26.72 -110.54
CA GLN A 293 43.87 -26.02 -111.56
C GLN A 293 45.31 -26.50 -111.62
N ALA A 294 45.96 -26.73 -110.48
CA ALA A 294 47.33 -27.26 -110.44
C ALA A 294 47.42 -28.68 -111.05
N GLU A 295 46.46 -29.57 -110.74
CA GLU A 295 46.36 -30.90 -111.35
C GLU A 295 46.10 -30.82 -112.87
N ALA A 296 45.29 -29.85 -113.32
CA ALA A 296 45.09 -29.61 -114.75
C ALA A 296 46.39 -29.11 -115.43
N GLY A 297 47.11 -28.19 -114.78
CA GLY A 297 48.41 -27.70 -115.24
C GLY A 297 49.47 -28.79 -115.30
N GLU A 298 49.51 -29.69 -114.31
CA GLU A 298 50.39 -30.87 -114.28
C GLU A 298 50.16 -31.74 -115.53
N ARG A 299 48.89 -32.06 -115.85
CA ARG A 299 48.55 -32.82 -117.06
C ARG A 299 49.03 -32.11 -118.33
N GLN A 300 48.96 -30.79 -118.36
CA GLN A 300 49.40 -29.99 -119.49
C GLN A 300 50.93 -30.06 -119.67
N VAL A 301 51.70 -30.02 -118.58
CA VAL A 301 53.16 -30.19 -118.59
C VAL A 301 53.55 -31.61 -119.02
N ILE A 302 52.81 -32.63 -118.58
CA ILE A 302 53.01 -34.02 -119.03
C ILE A 302 52.84 -34.12 -120.54
N ASN A 303 51.75 -33.56 -121.11
CA ASN A 303 51.52 -33.54 -122.56
C ASN A 303 52.63 -32.81 -123.33
N VAL A 304 53.17 -31.71 -122.79
CA VAL A 304 54.30 -30.99 -123.39
C VAL A 304 55.57 -31.86 -123.37
N THR A 305 55.82 -32.57 -122.28
CA THR A 305 56.98 -33.46 -122.14
C THR A 305 56.90 -34.63 -123.13
N GLU A 306 55.73 -35.24 -123.30
CA GLU A 306 55.49 -36.26 -124.34
C GLU A 306 55.72 -35.70 -125.75
N SER A 307 55.25 -34.48 -126.01
CA SER A 307 55.45 -33.82 -127.31
C SER A 307 56.93 -33.52 -127.58
N ILE A 308 57.70 -33.09 -126.57
CA ILE A 308 59.15 -32.89 -126.66
C ILE A 308 59.86 -34.23 -126.94
N SER A 309 59.44 -35.31 -126.29
CA SER A 309 59.98 -36.66 -126.55
C SER A 309 59.68 -37.11 -127.99
N ALA A 310 58.47 -36.85 -128.48
CA ALA A 310 58.09 -37.14 -129.86
C ALA A 310 58.91 -36.32 -130.88
N ILE A 311 59.21 -35.05 -130.58
CA ILE A 311 60.09 -34.20 -131.40
C ILE A 311 61.52 -34.73 -131.38
N ALA A 312 62.06 -35.12 -130.22
CA ALA A 312 63.39 -35.70 -130.13
C ALA A 312 63.51 -36.98 -130.99
N GLY A 313 62.49 -37.86 -130.94
CA GLY A 313 62.42 -39.02 -131.82
C GLY A 313 62.24 -38.69 -133.31
N ALA A 314 61.56 -37.58 -133.64
CA ALA A 314 61.47 -37.09 -135.02
C ALA A 314 62.81 -36.54 -135.53
N ASN A 315 63.57 -35.82 -134.70
CA ASN A 315 64.89 -35.30 -135.04
C ASN A 315 65.91 -36.42 -135.28
N GLU A 316 65.88 -37.51 -134.50
CA GLU A 316 66.71 -38.69 -134.78
C GLU A 316 66.41 -39.32 -136.14
N ARG A 317 65.14 -39.35 -136.55
CA ARG A 317 64.74 -39.85 -137.88
C ARG A 317 65.23 -38.94 -139.01
N ILE A 318 65.17 -37.63 -138.82
CA ILE A 318 65.69 -36.64 -139.78
C ILE A 318 67.22 -36.78 -139.91
N MET A 319 67.94 -36.90 -138.79
CA MET A 319 69.39 -37.10 -138.80
C MET A 319 69.80 -38.35 -139.59
N ARG A 320 69.07 -39.46 -139.44
CA ARG A 320 69.30 -40.67 -140.25
C ARG A 320 69.04 -40.44 -141.75
N GLN A 321 67.98 -39.72 -142.12
CA GLN A 321 67.70 -39.38 -143.52
C GLN A 321 68.78 -38.49 -144.15
N VAL A 322 69.36 -37.56 -143.38
CA VAL A 322 70.44 -36.68 -143.85
C VAL A 322 71.75 -37.45 -144.06
N GLU A 323 72.06 -38.43 -143.18
CA GLU A 323 73.22 -39.30 -143.36
C GLU A 323 73.10 -40.22 -144.58
N GLU A 324 71.91 -40.76 -144.87
CA GLU A 324 71.67 -41.56 -146.07
C GLU A 324 71.73 -40.71 -147.35
N GLY A 325 71.15 -39.51 -147.35
CA GLY A 325 71.20 -38.60 -148.50
C GLY A 325 72.63 -38.13 -148.85
N ASN A 326 73.51 -37.96 -147.85
CA ASN A 326 74.90 -37.61 -148.10
C ASN A 326 75.73 -38.77 -148.70
N ARG A 327 75.26 -40.02 -148.56
CA ARG A 327 75.95 -41.19 -149.09
C ARG A 327 75.64 -41.44 -150.57
N GLU A 328 74.45 -41.07 -151.04
CA GLU A 328 74.07 -41.16 -152.47
C GLU A 328 74.68 -40.07 -153.36
N ILE A 329 75.27 -39.00 -152.79
CA ILE A 329 75.85 -37.89 -153.58
C ILE A 329 77.34 -38.13 -153.91
N SER A 330 77.97 -39.18 -153.38
CA SER A 330 79.44 -39.38 -153.48
C SER A 330 79.91 -40.62 -154.25
N GLU A 331 79.03 -41.34 -154.97
CA GLU A 331 79.40 -42.38 -155.97
C GLU A 331 78.49 -42.30 -157.20
#